data_AF-A0A7C3J8W4-F1
#
_entry.id   AF-A0A7C3J8W4-F1
#
_cell.length_a   1.000
_cell.length_b   1.000
_cell.length_c   1.000
_cell.angle_alpha   90.00
_cell.angle_beta   90.00
_cell.angle_gamma   90.00
#
_symmetry.space_group_name_H-M   'P 1'
#
loop_
_entity.id
_entity.type
_entity.pdbx_description
1 polymer ?
#
loop_
_entity_poly.entity_id
_entity_poly.type
_entity_poly.pdbx_seq_one_letter_code
_entity_poly.pdbx_strand_id
1 'polypeptide(L)'
;MLPHKHAIISATVGVIGWWATGKPAAGVAALATGVLPDIDHFIDYSYYRWRKEHRLILPLHGYEFALLATVMALLKGDKVLGIAALSYLIHLLADQTENRTRILGYSLLFRAWHRFRIEDISTVPTDAIRGRMEDINLLKQLLRRWLNLKQNKPR
;
A
#
# COMPACT_ATOMS: atom_id res chain seq x y z
N MET A 1 1.04 5.28 -4.45
CA MET A 1 -0.12 6.15 -4.69
C MET A 1 -0.50 6.79 -3.35
N LEU A 2 -1.22 7.92 -3.30
CA LEU A 2 -1.56 8.53 -2.01
C LEU A 2 -2.62 7.69 -1.25
N PRO A 3 -2.53 7.55 0.09
CA PRO A 3 -3.43 6.69 0.87
C PRO A 3 -4.93 6.97 0.69
N HIS A 4 -5.32 8.22 0.43
CA HIS A 4 -6.73 8.56 0.19
C HIS A 4 -7.27 7.99 -1.13
N LYS A 5 -6.43 7.86 -2.16
CA LYS A 5 -6.84 7.23 -3.42
C LYS A 5 -7.04 5.73 -3.23
N HIS A 6 -6.16 5.07 -2.46
CA HIS A 6 -6.35 3.67 -2.05
C HIS A 6 -7.64 3.50 -1.27
N ALA A 7 -7.95 4.39 -0.32
CA ALA A 7 -9.20 4.34 0.44
C ALA A 7 -10.44 4.49 -0.45
N ILE A 8 -10.43 5.40 -1.43
CA ILE A 8 -11.54 5.59 -2.37
C ILE A 8 -11.74 4.32 -3.22
N ILE A 9 -10.67 3.81 -3.84
CA ILE A 9 -10.74 2.60 -4.68
C ILE A 9 -11.21 1.40 -3.86
N SER A 10 -10.67 1.21 -2.67
CA SER A 10 -11.02 0.11 -1.77
C SER A 10 -12.46 0.22 -1.27
N ALA A 11 -12.95 1.44 -1.02
CA ALA A 11 -14.35 1.68 -0.69
C ALA A 11 -15.27 1.28 -1.85
N THR A 12 -14.93 1.65 -3.08
CA THR A 12 -15.68 1.25 -4.28
C THR A 12 -15.73 -0.27 -4.43
N VAL A 13 -14.58 -0.95 -4.33
CA VAL A 13 -14.52 -2.42 -4.36
C VAL A 13 -15.34 -3.03 -3.22
N GLY A 14 -15.28 -2.44 -2.03
CA GLY A 14 -16.01 -2.89 -0.86
C GLY A 14 -17.53 -2.77 -0.98
N VAL A 15 -18.04 -1.65 -1.52
CA VAL A 15 -19.48 -1.47 -1.77
C VAL A 15 -19.99 -2.50 -2.78
N ILE A 16 -19.26 -2.68 -3.89
CA ILE A 16 -19.61 -3.67 -4.93
C ILE A 16 -19.54 -5.09 -4.34
N GLY A 17 -18.50 -5.40 -3.59
CA GLY A 17 -18.30 -6.71 -2.96
C GLY A 17 -19.36 -7.02 -1.90
N TRP A 18 -19.75 -6.05 -1.08
CA TRP A 18 -20.88 -6.23 -0.16
C TRP A 18 -22.16 -6.51 -0.95
N TRP A 19 -22.51 -5.68 -1.92
CA TRP A 19 -23.71 -5.87 -2.73
C TRP A 19 -23.75 -7.26 -3.41
N ALA A 20 -22.65 -7.69 -4.02
CA ALA A 20 -22.56 -8.98 -4.72
C ALA A 20 -22.61 -10.21 -3.80
N THR A 21 -22.18 -10.08 -2.55
CA THR A 21 -22.11 -11.20 -1.60
C THR A 21 -23.25 -11.22 -0.58
N GLY A 22 -23.97 -10.10 -0.42
CA GLY A 22 -24.92 -9.89 0.66
C GLY A 22 -24.28 -9.77 2.06
N LYS A 23 -22.94 -9.71 2.14
CA LYS A 23 -22.20 -9.74 3.42
C LYS A 23 -21.46 -8.41 3.65
N PRO A 24 -21.78 -7.64 4.72
CA PRO A 24 -21.07 -6.39 5.02
C PRO A 24 -19.59 -6.64 5.34
N ALA A 25 -19.25 -7.85 5.81
CA ALA A 25 -17.87 -8.28 6.01
C ALA A 25 -17.01 -8.17 4.74
N ALA A 26 -17.58 -8.33 3.54
CA ALA A 26 -16.85 -8.16 2.28
C ALA A 26 -16.42 -6.69 2.08
N GLY A 27 -17.27 -5.74 2.45
CA GLY A 27 -16.94 -4.31 2.40
C GLY A 27 -15.83 -3.94 3.38
N VAL A 28 -15.93 -4.40 4.63
CA VAL A 28 -14.90 -4.19 5.64
C VAL A 28 -13.57 -4.83 5.24
N ALA A 29 -13.60 -6.06 4.72
CA ALA A 29 -12.42 -6.77 4.29
C ALA A 29 -11.73 -6.05 3.11
N ALA A 30 -12.48 -5.57 2.12
CA ALA A 30 -11.93 -4.81 1.00
C ALA A 30 -11.24 -3.51 1.45
N LEU A 31 -11.87 -2.75 2.34
CA LEU A 31 -11.27 -1.54 2.92
C LEU A 31 -10.01 -1.86 3.71
N ALA A 32 -10.05 -2.88 4.55
CA ALA A 32 -8.91 -3.29 5.36
C ALA A 32 -7.72 -3.69 4.48
N THR A 33 -7.93 -4.59 3.52
CA THR A 33 -6.83 -5.11 2.68
C THR A 33 -6.36 -4.11 1.64
N GLY A 34 -7.18 -3.16 1.20
CA GLY A 34 -6.77 -2.15 0.24
C GLY A 34 -6.14 -0.89 0.85
N VAL A 35 -6.16 -0.72 2.18
CA VAL A 35 -5.60 0.46 2.88
C VAL A 35 -4.52 0.12 3.89
N LEU A 36 -4.67 -0.95 4.68
CA LEU A 36 -3.69 -1.29 5.71
C LEU A 36 -2.28 -1.60 5.20
N PRO A 37 -2.05 -2.13 3.97
CA PRO A 37 -0.70 -2.33 3.46
C PRO A 37 0.15 -1.05 3.49
N ASP A 38 -0.44 0.12 3.21
CA ASP A 38 0.25 1.42 3.20
C ASP A 38 1.00 1.73 4.51
N ILE A 39 0.61 1.12 5.62
CA ILE A 39 1.26 1.31 6.93
C ILE A 39 2.74 0.90 6.87
N ASP A 40 3.10 -0.05 6.01
CA ASP A 40 4.46 -0.57 5.92
C ASP A 40 5.48 0.40 5.30
N HIS A 41 5.01 1.49 4.66
CA HIS A 41 5.83 2.64 4.26
C HIS A 41 6.51 3.30 5.47
N PHE A 42 6.00 3.09 6.68
CA PHE A 42 6.74 3.50 7.87
C PHE A 42 8.17 2.90 7.90
N ILE A 43 8.36 1.69 7.37
CA ILE A 43 9.64 0.97 7.41
C ILE A 43 10.65 1.59 6.45
N ASP A 44 10.26 1.88 5.20
CA ASP A 44 11.18 2.46 4.22
C ASP A 44 11.52 3.93 4.54
N TYR A 45 10.57 4.69 5.07
CA TYR A 45 10.84 6.04 5.59
C TYR A 45 11.77 6.02 6.80
N SER A 46 11.58 5.08 7.73
CA SER A 46 12.47 4.90 8.88
C SER A 46 13.88 4.50 8.43
N TYR A 47 13.99 3.60 7.46
CA TYR A 47 15.26 3.22 6.86
C TYR A 47 15.96 4.42 6.22
N TYR A 48 15.24 5.23 5.42
CA TYR A 48 15.78 6.46 4.85
C TYR A 48 16.22 7.45 5.94
N ARG A 49 15.45 7.61 7.02
CA ARG A 49 15.82 8.50 8.13
C ARG A 49 17.12 8.10 8.80
N TRP A 50 17.40 6.80 8.89
CA TRP A 50 18.60 6.23 9.49
C TRP A 50 19.80 6.19 8.54
N ARG A 51 19.63 5.67 7.33
CA ARG A 51 20.71 5.39 6.37
C ARG A 51 20.90 6.44 5.29
N LYS A 52 19.97 7.40 5.18
CA LYS A 52 19.93 8.43 4.12
C LYS A 52 19.90 7.84 2.71
N GLU A 53 19.39 6.62 2.59
CA GLU A 53 19.31 5.86 1.36
C GLU A 53 17.87 5.38 1.17
N HIS A 54 17.34 5.52 -0.03
CA HIS A 54 16.00 5.03 -0.33
C HIS A 54 16.04 3.54 -0.69
N ARG A 55 15.08 2.79 -0.12
CA ARG A 55 14.86 1.36 -0.37
C ARG A 55 13.37 1.09 -0.49
N LEU A 56 12.97 0.04 -1.19
CA LEU A 56 11.57 -0.37 -1.34
C LEU A 56 11.28 -1.62 -0.49
N ILE A 57 11.33 -1.51 0.84
CA ILE A 57 11.27 -2.68 1.74
C ILE A 57 9.84 -3.24 1.88
N LEU A 58 8.82 -2.36 1.93
CA LEU A 58 7.37 -2.63 1.95
C LEU A 58 6.95 -4.11 2.13
N PRO A 59 7.07 -4.70 3.34
CA PRO A 59 6.83 -6.13 3.55
C PRO A 59 5.39 -6.59 3.35
N LEU A 60 4.41 -5.67 3.37
CA LEU A 60 2.99 -5.94 3.13
C LEU A 60 2.59 -5.73 1.68
N HIS A 61 3.46 -5.23 0.80
CA HIS A 61 3.17 -5.03 -0.62
C HIS A 61 3.75 -6.16 -1.49
N GLY A 62 3.23 -7.37 -1.33
CA GLY A 62 3.72 -8.58 -1.98
C GLY A 62 2.67 -9.23 -2.88
N TYR A 63 2.97 -9.43 -4.17
CA TYR A 63 2.12 -10.25 -5.04
C TYR A 63 1.91 -11.67 -4.51
N GLU A 64 2.86 -12.17 -3.73
CA GLU A 64 2.76 -13.45 -3.04
C GLU A 64 1.53 -13.49 -2.12
N PHE A 65 1.21 -12.41 -1.40
CA PHE A 65 0.03 -12.37 -0.55
C PHE A 65 -1.27 -12.32 -1.35
N ALA A 66 -1.29 -11.59 -2.47
CA ALA A 66 -2.45 -11.56 -3.38
C ALA A 66 -2.74 -12.96 -3.93
N LEU A 67 -1.70 -13.66 -4.37
CA LEU A 67 -1.79 -15.01 -4.91
C LEU A 67 -2.28 -15.99 -3.82
N LEU A 68 -1.65 -15.99 -2.64
CA LEU A 68 -2.03 -16.87 -1.53
C LEU A 68 -3.48 -16.64 -1.10
N ALA A 69 -3.89 -15.37 -0.92
CA ALA A 69 -5.27 -15.04 -0.55
C ALA A 69 -6.27 -15.49 -1.61
N THR A 70 -5.95 -15.32 -2.89
CA THR A 70 -6.79 -15.77 -4.01
C THR A 70 -6.94 -17.29 -4.03
N VAL A 71 -5.83 -18.02 -3.93
CA VAL A 71 -5.86 -19.50 -3.88
C VAL A 71 -6.67 -19.99 -2.69
N MET A 72 -6.47 -19.41 -1.50
CA MET A 72 -7.25 -19.76 -0.32
C MET A 72 -8.75 -19.45 -0.47
N ALA A 73 -9.10 -18.33 -1.10
CA ALA A 73 -10.50 -17.98 -1.37
C ALA A 73 -11.17 -19.02 -2.28
N LEU A 74 -10.49 -19.44 -3.34
CA LEU A 74 -10.98 -20.44 -4.29
C LEU A 74 -11.14 -21.81 -3.63
N LEU A 75 -10.12 -22.27 -2.89
CA LEU A 75 -10.16 -23.58 -2.21
C LEU A 75 -11.28 -23.67 -1.18
N LYS A 76 -11.60 -22.56 -0.49
CA LYS A 76 -12.64 -22.53 0.54
C LYS A 76 -14.02 -22.11 0.02
N GLY A 77 -14.12 -21.67 -1.24
CA GLY A 77 -15.33 -21.01 -1.75
C GLY A 77 -15.69 -19.73 -0.97
N ASP A 78 -14.73 -19.09 -0.31
CA ASP A 78 -14.96 -17.93 0.56
C ASP A 78 -14.99 -16.64 -0.25
N LYS A 79 -16.21 -16.17 -0.54
CA LYS A 79 -16.44 -14.93 -1.29
C LYS A 79 -15.91 -13.68 -0.57
N VAL A 80 -15.89 -13.64 0.76
CA VAL A 80 -15.38 -12.49 1.52
C VAL A 80 -13.87 -12.39 1.33
N LEU A 81 -13.17 -13.52 1.48
CA LEU A 81 -11.73 -13.60 1.23
C LEU A 81 -11.39 -13.29 -0.23
N GLY A 82 -12.23 -13.71 -1.18
CA GLY A 82 -12.07 -13.38 -2.60
C GLY A 82 -12.14 -11.88 -2.88
N ILE A 83 -13.10 -11.17 -2.28
CA ILE A 83 -13.19 -9.71 -2.38
C ILE A 83 -12.00 -9.02 -1.70
N ALA A 84 -11.56 -9.54 -0.55
CA ALA A 84 -10.38 -9.02 0.15
C ALA A 84 -9.10 -9.16 -0.70
N ALA A 85 -8.92 -10.31 -1.34
CA ALA A 85 -7.80 -10.58 -2.25
C ALA A 85 -7.85 -9.68 -3.49
N LEU A 86 -9.04 -9.46 -4.07
CA LEU A 86 -9.22 -8.57 -5.20
C LEU A 86 -8.89 -7.11 -4.87
N SER A 87 -9.39 -6.60 -3.73
CA SER A 87 -9.10 -5.23 -3.28
C SER A 87 -7.60 -5.03 -3.07
N TYR A 88 -6.94 -5.98 -2.43
CA TYR A 88 -5.49 -5.99 -2.23
C TYR A 88 -4.72 -6.02 -3.56
N LEU A 89 -5.13 -6.85 -4.51
CA LEU A 89 -4.51 -6.91 -5.83
C LEU A 89 -4.66 -5.58 -6.60
N ILE A 90 -5.86 -4.98 -6.57
CA ILE A 90 -6.12 -3.68 -7.20
C ILE A 90 -5.24 -2.60 -6.57
N HIS A 91 -5.09 -2.61 -5.23
CA HIS A 91 -4.16 -1.74 -4.53
C HIS A 91 -2.73 -1.87 -5.10
N LEU A 92 -2.19 -3.10 -5.19
CA LEU A 92 -0.83 -3.33 -5.73
C LEU A 92 -0.69 -2.91 -7.20
N LEU A 93 -1.70 -3.16 -8.03
CA LEU A 93 -1.68 -2.79 -9.45
C LEU A 93 -1.74 -1.28 -9.66
N ALA A 94 -2.57 -0.59 -8.87
CA ALA A 94 -2.63 0.87 -8.87
C ALA A 94 -1.25 1.46 -8.51
N ASP A 95 -0.62 0.88 -7.48
CA ASP A 95 0.71 1.26 -7.08
C ASP A 95 1.78 0.95 -8.12
N GLN A 96 1.73 -0.22 -8.76
CA GLN A 96 2.66 -0.58 -9.83
C GLN A 96 2.58 0.42 -10.99
N THR A 97 1.36 0.84 -11.33
CA THR A 97 1.08 1.77 -12.41
C THR A 97 1.55 3.18 -12.08
N GLU A 98 1.18 3.71 -10.91
CA GLU A 98 1.53 5.09 -10.51
C GLU A 98 3.04 5.22 -10.24
N ASN A 99 3.67 4.22 -9.61
CA ASN A 99 5.11 4.24 -9.30
C ASN A 99 6.00 3.75 -10.46
N ARG A 100 5.42 3.34 -11.60
CA ARG A 100 6.14 2.82 -12.78
C ARG A 100 7.20 1.78 -12.40
N THR A 101 6.79 0.76 -11.65
CA THR A 101 7.71 -0.32 -11.26
C THR A 101 7.76 -1.43 -12.31
N ARG A 102 8.81 -2.26 -12.28
CA ARG A 102 8.89 -3.46 -13.12
C ARG A 102 7.71 -4.39 -12.80
N ILE A 103 7.39 -5.32 -13.70
CA ILE A 103 6.25 -6.26 -13.53
C ILE A 103 6.33 -7.04 -12.21
N LEU A 104 7.53 -7.40 -11.77
CA LEU A 104 7.76 -8.08 -10.49
C LEU A 104 8.12 -7.12 -9.36
N GLY A 105 7.96 -5.81 -9.57
CA GLY A 105 8.42 -4.78 -8.66
C GLY A 105 7.75 -4.84 -7.29
N TYR A 106 6.55 -5.40 -7.22
CA TYR A 106 5.82 -5.70 -5.98
C TYR A 106 5.86 -7.17 -5.57
N SER A 107 6.69 -8.02 -6.18
CA SER A 107 7.03 -9.32 -5.58
C SER A 107 8.03 -9.09 -4.44
N LEU A 108 7.68 -9.57 -3.24
CA LEU A 108 8.58 -9.47 -2.09
C LEU A 108 9.87 -10.25 -2.33
N LEU A 109 9.78 -11.43 -2.96
CA LEU A 109 10.93 -12.25 -3.30
C LEU A 109 11.84 -11.56 -4.32
N PHE A 110 11.25 -10.98 -5.37
CA PHE A 110 12.00 -10.19 -6.35
C PHE A 110 12.73 -9.01 -5.70
N ARG A 111 12.04 -8.26 -4.83
CA ARG A 111 12.65 -7.14 -4.13
C ARG A 111 13.75 -7.58 -3.17
N ALA A 112 13.56 -8.69 -2.45
CA ALA A 112 14.58 -9.26 -1.58
C ALA A 112 15.84 -9.69 -2.37
N TRP A 113 15.65 -10.33 -3.53
CA TRP A 113 16.73 -10.70 -4.45
C TRP A 113 17.55 -9.48 -4.89
N HIS A 114 16.86 -8.38 -5.22
CA HIS A 114 17.46 -7.10 -5.57
C HIS A 114 17.85 -6.23 -4.35
N ARG A 115 17.86 -6.80 -3.14
CA ARG A 115 18.22 -6.10 -1.89
C ARG A 115 17.45 -4.79 -1.67
N PHE A 116 16.22 -4.73 -2.18
CA PHE A 116 15.30 -3.60 -2.08
C PHE A 116 15.81 -2.31 -2.74
N ARG A 117 16.78 -2.38 -3.66
CA ARG A 117 17.32 -1.21 -4.38
C ARG A 117 16.31 -0.68 -5.39
N ILE A 118 15.97 0.61 -5.30
CA ILE A 118 14.95 1.21 -6.17
C ILE A 118 15.42 1.22 -7.63
N GLU A 119 16.72 1.34 -7.84
CA GLU A 119 17.39 1.32 -9.14
C GLU A 119 17.13 0.02 -9.91
N ASP A 120 17.01 -1.08 -9.17
CA ASP A 120 16.80 -2.42 -9.74
C ASP A 120 15.31 -2.76 -9.90
N ILE A 121 14.43 -2.07 -9.16
CA ILE A 121 13.00 -2.40 -9.03
C ILE A 121 12.10 -1.46 -9.85
N SER A 122 12.44 -0.18 -9.90
CA SER A 122 11.69 0.83 -10.66
C SER A 122 12.11 0.82 -12.13
N THR A 123 11.18 1.14 -13.02
CA THR A 123 11.53 1.48 -14.41
C THR A 123 11.99 2.94 -14.53
N VAL A 124 11.61 3.79 -13.58
CA VAL A 124 12.04 5.20 -13.47
C VAL A 124 12.45 5.50 -12.03
N PRO A 125 13.68 5.15 -11.61
CA PRO A 125 14.12 5.27 -10.21
C PRO A 125 14.02 6.67 -9.63
N THR A 126 14.30 7.70 -10.45
CA THR A 126 14.22 9.11 -10.06
C THR A 126 12.82 9.51 -9.62
N ASP A 127 11.79 9.03 -10.31
CA ASP A 127 10.39 9.36 -10.03
C ASP A 127 9.94 8.67 -8.75
N ALA A 128 10.34 7.41 -8.57
CA ALA A 128 10.05 6.64 -7.37
C ALA A 128 10.76 7.21 -6.11
N ILE A 129 11.94 7.81 -6.26
CA ILE A 129 12.61 8.53 -5.17
C ILE A 129 11.90 9.85 -4.87
N ARG A 130 11.54 10.61 -5.92
CA ARG A 130 10.82 11.88 -5.81
C ARG A 130 9.50 11.73 -5.07
N GLY A 131 8.66 10.76 -5.45
CA GLY A 131 7.37 10.49 -4.80
C GLY A 131 7.53 10.24 -3.29
N ARG A 132 8.48 9.39 -2.90
CA ARG A 132 8.78 9.18 -1.47
C ARG A 132 9.22 10.46 -0.75
N MET A 133 9.99 11.31 -1.40
CA MET A 133 10.41 12.58 -0.81
C MET A 133 9.22 13.54 -0.63
N GLU A 134 8.29 13.55 -1.57
CA GLU A 134 7.02 14.28 -1.46
C GLU A 134 6.21 13.78 -0.27
N ASP A 135 6.07 12.46 -0.09
CA ASP A 135 5.39 11.86 1.06
C ASP A 135 6.04 12.24 2.39
N ILE A 136 7.37 12.12 2.49
CA ILE A 136 8.12 12.50 3.70
C ILE A 136 7.91 13.99 4.02
N ASN A 137 7.88 14.85 3.01
CA ASN A 137 7.65 16.28 3.20
C ASN A 137 6.21 16.56 3.64
N LEU A 138 5.22 15.87 3.06
CA LEU A 138 3.83 15.95 3.47
C LEU A 138 3.66 15.53 4.94
N LEU A 139 4.25 14.39 5.34
CA LEU A 139 4.23 13.90 6.73
C LEU A 139 4.84 14.92 7.69
N LYS A 140 5.98 15.54 7.33
CA LYS A 140 6.58 16.62 8.13
C LYS A 140 5.66 17.83 8.25
N GLN A 141 4.99 18.24 7.18
CA GLN A 141 4.04 19.35 7.21
C GLN A 141 2.84 19.06 8.12
N LEU A 142 2.26 17.85 8.00
CA LEU A 142 1.16 17.41 8.85
C LEU A 142 1.56 17.36 10.33
N LEU A 143 2.75 16.81 10.63
CA LEU A 143 3.26 16.77 12.00
C LEU A 143 3.46 18.18 12.59
N ARG A 144 4.04 19.11 11.82
CA ARG A 144 4.21 20.51 12.26
C ARG A 144 2.86 21.19 12.54
N ARG A 145 1.88 21.01 11.64
CA ARG A 145 0.52 21.55 11.83
C ARG A 145 -0.12 20.99 13.11
N TRP A 146 -0.01 19.69 13.34
CA TRP A 146 -0.55 19.04 14.54
C TRP A 146 0.10 19.55 15.83
N LEU A 147 1.43 19.70 15.85
CA LEU A 147 2.16 20.26 16.99
C LEU A 147 1.73 21.71 17.29
N ASN A 148 1.57 22.54 16.25
CA ASN A 148 1.12 23.93 16.41
C ASN A 148 -0.32 24.01 16.97
N LEU A 149 -1.23 23.14 16.52
CA LEU A 149 -2.59 23.05 17.06
C LEU A 149 -2.59 22.67 18.55
N LYS A 150 -1.67 21.80 18.97
CA LYS A 150 -1.53 21.40 20.38
C LYS A 150 -1.01 22.55 21.25
N GLN A 151 -0.15 23.41 20.71
CA GLN A 151 0.39 24.57 21.41
C GLN A 151 -0.63 25.72 21.54
N ASN A 152 -1.60 25.82 20.63
CA ASN A 152 -2.61 26.89 20.60
C ASN A 152 -3.94 26.52 21.29
N LYS A 153 -4.02 25.43 22.06
CA LYS A 153 -5.23 25.13 22.85
C LYS A 153 -5.29 26.07 24.08
N PRO A 154 -6.34 26.90 24.24
CA PRO A 154 -6.54 27.67 25.47
C PRO A 154 -6.68 26.70 26.65
N ARG A 155 -6.08 27.08 27.79
CA ARG A 155 -6.14 26.32 29.05
C ARG A 155 -7.55 26.28 29.62
#